data_AF-A0A9W6BA86-F1
#
_entry.id   AF-A0A9W6BA86-F1
#
_cell.length_a   1.000
_cell.length_b   1.000
_cell.length_c   1.000
_cell.angle_alpha   90.00
_cell.angle_beta   90.00
_cell.angle_gamma   90.00
#
_symmetry.space_group_name_H-M   'P 1'
#
loop_
_entity.id
_entity.type
_entity.pdbx_description
1 polymer ?
#
loop_
_entity_poly.entity_id
_entity_poly.type
_entity_poly.pdbx_seq_one_letter_code
_entity_poly.pdbx_strand_id
1 'polypeptide(L)'
;MVTVHANVPADVAAASTESSAARANSKDSTYSGKLPPVVVYHDIFNLFCIAWLNAWNFYYLATGRGFQVFYLSTMLYFVADLIYVGVVPRSVKSPLVILAHHVITAVYVLIPYHYPQYEWCMSYCMLVEVNTWLLIAKRTMRSRVLEVLFYVTWVLLRNIYYPYLIWVFYKEWQKETRACGTPWNPILTTPVFQTALTGLNYFWTLSLLTKPKKTKLL
;
A
#
# COMPACT_ATOMS: atom_id res chain seq x y z
N MET A 1 -0.33 -31.94 -59.34
CA MET A 1 0.81 -31.40 -58.57
C MET A 1 1.01 -29.97 -59.09
N VAL A 2 0.43 -28.98 -58.41
CA VAL A 2 0.38 -27.58 -58.87
C VAL A 2 1.23 -26.76 -57.92
N THR A 3 2.31 -26.20 -58.45
CA THR A 3 3.25 -25.35 -57.71
C THR A 3 2.82 -23.90 -57.88
N VAL A 4 2.36 -23.25 -56.81
CA VAL A 4 2.01 -21.84 -56.80
C VAL A 4 3.22 -21.04 -56.31
N HIS A 5 3.87 -20.30 -57.21
CA HIS A 5 4.87 -19.28 -56.86
C HIS A 5 4.15 -17.97 -56.51
N ALA A 6 4.24 -17.55 -55.25
CA ALA A 6 3.78 -16.24 -54.82
C ALA A 6 4.96 -15.24 -54.89
N ASN A 7 4.83 -14.24 -55.75
CA ASN A 7 5.70 -13.05 -55.79
C ASN A 7 5.30 -12.11 -54.63
N VAL A 8 6.27 -11.73 -53.82
CA VAL A 8 6.12 -10.67 -52.80
C VAL A 8 6.61 -9.35 -53.40
N PRO A 9 5.78 -8.29 -53.45
CA PRO A 9 6.19 -6.98 -53.96
C PRO A 9 7.11 -6.23 -52.99
N ALA A 10 8.05 -5.47 -53.57
CA ALA A 10 9.23 -4.88 -52.93
C ALA A 10 9.03 -3.48 -52.31
N ASP A 11 7.85 -3.18 -51.74
CA ASP A 11 7.50 -1.80 -51.33
C ASP A 11 7.46 -1.56 -49.80
N VAL A 12 8.10 -2.40 -48.98
CA VAL A 12 8.07 -2.26 -47.50
C VAL A 12 9.33 -1.57 -46.93
N ALA A 13 10.28 -1.15 -47.76
CA ALA A 13 11.59 -0.70 -47.28
C ALA A 13 11.70 0.80 -46.88
N ALA A 14 10.70 1.64 -47.17
CA ALA A 14 10.84 3.10 -47.02
C ALA A 14 10.19 3.72 -45.77
N ALA A 15 9.45 2.96 -44.94
CA ALA A 15 8.71 3.49 -43.79
C ALA A 15 9.43 3.34 -42.42
N SER A 16 10.69 2.88 -42.40
CA SER A 16 11.41 2.52 -41.16
C SER A 16 12.41 3.57 -40.65
N THR A 17 12.66 4.64 -41.39
CA THR A 17 13.71 5.62 -41.07
C THR A 17 13.21 6.88 -40.34
N GLU A 18 11.95 7.29 -40.48
CA GLU A 18 11.42 8.49 -39.78
C GLU A 18 11.04 8.24 -38.31
N SER A 19 10.76 6.99 -37.92
CA SER A 19 10.41 6.63 -36.53
C SER A 19 11.60 6.72 -35.55
N SER A 20 12.83 6.67 -36.06
CA SER A 20 14.04 6.65 -35.23
C SER A 20 14.52 8.05 -34.81
N ALA A 21 14.24 9.09 -35.61
CA ALA A 21 14.63 10.46 -35.29
C ALA A 21 13.72 11.11 -34.23
N ALA A 22 12.42 10.82 -34.23
CA ALA A 22 11.48 11.31 -33.22
C ALA A 22 11.67 10.66 -31.83
N ARG A 23 12.33 9.50 -31.76
CA ARG A 23 12.61 8.79 -30.50
C ARG A 23 13.89 9.23 -29.80
N ALA A 24 14.76 10.00 -30.47
CA ALA A 24 16.03 10.46 -29.92
C ALA A 24 15.90 11.71 -29.04
N ASN A 25 14.80 12.47 -29.15
CA ASN A 25 14.63 13.77 -28.48
C ASN A 25 13.98 13.74 -27.08
N SER A 26 13.80 12.56 -26.45
CA SER A 26 13.23 12.48 -25.09
C SER A 26 14.25 12.20 -23.97
N LYS A 27 15.55 12.15 -24.29
CA LYS A 27 16.59 11.72 -23.34
C LYS A 27 17.24 12.82 -22.50
N ASP A 28 16.91 14.09 -22.71
CA ASP A 28 17.48 15.22 -21.96
C ASP A 28 16.44 16.00 -21.13
N SER A 29 15.61 15.30 -20.36
CA SER A 29 15.05 15.92 -19.16
C SER A 29 16.04 15.73 -18.02
N THR A 30 16.84 16.75 -17.77
CA THR A 30 17.56 16.99 -16.52
C THR A 30 16.70 16.52 -15.33
N TYR A 31 17.10 15.41 -14.72
CA TYR A 31 16.38 14.73 -13.65
C TYR A 31 16.36 15.64 -12.41
N SER A 32 15.39 16.55 -12.31
CA SER A 32 15.39 17.63 -11.30
C SER A 32 15.26 17.15 -9.85
N GLY A 33 15.29 15.84 -9.58
CA GLY A 33 15.10 15.26 -8.26
C GLY A 33 13.73 15.57 -7.63
N LYS A 34 12.84 16.22 -8.38
CA LYS A 34 11.46 16.51 -8.01
C LYS A 34 10.57 15.35 -8.45
N LEU A 35 9.63 14.99 -7.58
CA LEU A 35 8.64 13.97 -7.89
C LEU A 35 7.71 14.47 -9.00
N PRO A 36 7.17 13.58 -9.85
CA PRO A 36 6.14 13.95 -10.80
C PRO A 36 4.93 14.60 -10.08
N PRO A 37 4.30 15.65 -10.64
CA PRO A 37 3.18 16.35 -9.98
C PRO A 37 2.06 15.42 -9.49
N VAL A 38 1.76 14.38 -10.27
CA VAL A 38 0.75 13.38 -9.93
C VAL A 38 1.03 12.62 -8.63
N VAL A 39 2.31 12.36 -8.34
CA VAL A 39 2.75 11.73 -7.08
C VAL A 39 2.65 12.73 -5.93
N VAL A 40 2.98 13.99 -6.19
CA VAL A 40 2.91 15.06 -5.18
C VAL A 40 1.47 15.30 -4.73
N TYR A 41 0.51 15.36 -5.66
CA TYR A 41 -0.91 15.55 -5.30
C TYR A 41 -1.45 14.39 -4.47
N HIS A 42 -1.10 13.15 -4.83
CA HIS A 42 -1.47 11.97 -4.05
C HIS A 42 -0.82 11.96 -2.66
N ASP A 43 0.47 12.30 -2.57
CA ASP A 43 1.19 12.40 -1.30
C ASP A 43 0.57 13.49 -0.38
N ILE A 44 0.15 14.63 -0.92
CA ILE A 44 -0.54 15.68 -0.14
C ILE A 44 -1.90 15.17 0.36
N PHE A 45 -2.71 14.56 -0.50
CA PHE A 45 -3.98 13.95 -0.11
C PHE A 45 -3.80 12.96 1.04
N ASN A 46 -2.85 12.04 0.91
CA ASN A 46 -2.59 11.04 1.95
C ASN A 46 -2.02 11.64 3.24
N LEU A 47 -1.21 12.71 3.17
CA LEU A 47 -0.70 13.38 4.37
C LEU A 47 -1.84 13.92 5.26
N PHE A 48 -2.87 14.50 4.65
CA PHE A 48 -4.02 15.00 5.39
C PHE A 48 -4.93 13.87 5.87
N CYS A 49 -5.32 12.96 4.98
CA CYS A 49 -6.25 11.89 5.33
C CYS A 49 -5.66 10.94 6.37
N ILE A 50 -4.42 10.49 6.19
CA ILE A 50 -3.79 9.54 7.14
C ILE A 50 -3.49 10.23 8.48
N ALA A 51 -3.17 11.52 8.51
CA ALA A 51 -3.05 12.26 9.77
C ALA A 51 -4.38 12.26 10.55
N TRP A 52 -5.50 12.51 9.85
CA TRP A 52 -6.84 12.44 10.43
C TRP A 52 -7.16 11.03 10.96
N LEU A 53 -6.85 9.98 10.20
CA LEU A 53 -7.05 8.60 10.64
C LEU A 53 -6.23 8.27 11.89
N ASN A 54 -4.95 8.66 11.92
CA ASN A 54 -4.09 8.45 13.09
C ASN A 54 -4.62 9.20 14.32
N ALA A 55 -5.14 10.42 14.16
CA ALA A 55 -5.72 11.20 15.25
C ALA A 55 -6.95 10.49 15.86
N TRP A 56 -7.87 10.00 15.02
CA TRP A 56 -9.03 9.25 15.49
C TRP A 56 -8.67 7.89 16.07
N ASN A 57 -7.67 7.21 15.51
CA ASN A 57 -7.16 5.96 16.06
C ASN A 57 -6.62 6.16 17.48
N PHE A 58 -5.75 7.17 17.68
CA PHE A 58 -5.23 7.49 19.00
C PHE A 58 -6.31 7.95 19.98
N TYR A 59 -7.28 8.74 19.51
CA TYR A 59 -8.43 9.13 20.33
C TYR A 59 -9.23 7.90 20.81
N TYR A 60 -9.50 6.95 19.91
CA TYR A 60 -10.17 5.71 20.28
C TYR A 60 -9.33 4.88 21.25
N LEU A 61 -8.03 4.68 20.98
CA LEU A 61 -7.15 3.93 21.88
C LEU A 61 -7.06 4.56 23.28
N ALA A 62 -7.10 5.89 23.38
CA ALA A 62 -7.01 6.60 24.65
C ALA A 62 -8.33 6.61 25.44
N THR A 63 -9.48 6.59 24.76
CA THR A 63 -10.78 6.85 25.40
C THR A 63 -11.80 5.72 25.29
N GLY A 64 -11.58 4.76 24.39
CA GLY A 64 -12.57 3.77 23.97
C GLY A 64 -13.78 4.36 23.24
N ARG A 65 -13.72 5.63 22.81
CA ARG A 65 -14.85 6.36 22.20
C ARG A 65 -14.55 6.74 20.75
N GLY A 66 -15.60 7.01 19.99
CA GLY A 66 -15.47 7.53 18.62
C GLY A 66 -15.16 6.48 17.55
N PHE A 67 -15.34 5.19 17.85
CA PHE A 67 -15.07 4.11 16.90
C PHE A 67 -15.81 4.30 15.58
N GLN A 68 -17.08 4.69 15.60
CA GLN A 68 -17.87 4.87 14.38
C GLN A 68 -17.30 5.95 13.45
N VAL A 69 -16.82 7.07 14.02
CA VAL A 69 -16.18 8.14 13.23
C VAL A 69 -14.84 7.67 12.69
N PHE A 70 -14.06 6.96 13.51
CA PHE A 70 -12.79 6.36 13.09
C PHE A 70 -13.00 5.35 11.94
N TYR A 71 -13.87 4.37 12.13
CA TYR A 71 -14.21 3.34 11.15
C TYR A 71 -14.72 3.94 9.83
N LEU A 72 -15.71 4.85 9.91
CA LEU A 72 -16.25 5.49 8.71
C LEU A 72 -15.18 6.30 7.97
N SER A 73 -14.34 7.03 8.71
CA SER A 73 -13.22 7.75 8.10
C SER A 73 -12.24 6.81 7.41
N THR A 74 -11.89 5.68 8.03
CA THR A 74 -11.01 4.67 7.44
C THR A 74 -11.60 4.07 6.17
N MET A 75 -12.89 3.69 6.19
CA MET A 75 -13.56 3.13 5.02
C MET A 75 -13.66 4.13 3.87
N LEU A 76 -14.03 5.38 4.17
CA LEU A 76 -14.08 6.44 3.16
C LEU A 76 -12.69 6.69 2.56
N TYR A 77 -11.65 6.72 3.39
CA TYR A 77 -10.27 6.85 2.91
C TYR A 77 -9.86 5.69 2.00
N PHE A 78 -10.07 4.42 2.41
CA PHE A 78 -9.71 3.27 1.58
C PHE A 78 -10.45 3.26 0.24
N VAL A 79 -11.74 3.59 0.22
CA VAL A 79 -12.51 3.70 -1.03
C VAL A 79 -11.98 4.84 -1.90
N ALA A 80 -11.73 6.01 -1.32
CA ALA A 80 -11.21 7.15 -2.06
C ALA A 80 -9.81 6.89 -2.64
N ASP A 81 -8.91 6.29 -1.86
CA ASP A 81 -7.54 5.97 -2.31
C ASP A 81 -7.54 4.84 -3.35
N LEU A 82 -8.41 3.83 -3.17
CA LEU A 82 -8.64 2.79 -4.18
C LEU A 82 -9.07 3.39 -5.52
N ILE A 83 -10.05 4.30 -5.52
CA ILE A 83 -10.51 5.00 -6.72
C ILE A 83 -9.38 5.86 -7.30
N TYR A 84 -8.68 6.64 -6.47
CA TYR A 84 -7.58 7.49 -6.91
C TYR A 84 -6.51 6.68 -7.63
N VAL A 85 -6.01 5.60 -7.00
CA VAL A 85 -4.95 4.75 -7.57
C VAL A 85 -5.46 4.00 -8.80
N GLY A 86 -6.74 3.61 -8.84
CA GLY A 86 -7.37 2.98 -10.00
C GLY A 86 -7.44 3.89 -11.22
N VAL A 87 -7.80 5.16 -11.02
CA VAL A 87 -7.87 6.17 -12.09
C VAL A 87 -6.47 6.67 -12.48
N VAL A 88 -5.57 6.77 -11.51
CA VAL A 88 -4.24 7.39 -11.67
C VAL A 88 -3.13 6.43 -11.21
N PRO A 89 -2.88 5.32 -11.92
CA PRO A 89 -1.96 4.27 -11.46
C PRO A 89 -0.49 4.69 -11.38
N ARG A 90 -0.12 5.82 -12.01
CA ARG A 90 1.23 6.41 -11.95
C ARG A 90 1.50 7.19 -10.66
N SER A 91 0.50 7.39 -9.80
CA SER A 91 0.65 8.05 -8.50
C SER A 91 1.52 7.24 -7.53
N VAL A 92 1.58 5.92 -7.72
CA VAL A 92 2.29 4.98 -6.85
C VAL A 92 3.19 4.03 -7.64
N LYS A 93 4.17 3.41 -6.97
CA LYS A 93 5.14 2.53 -7.63
C LYS A 93 4.57 1.18 -8.06
N SER A 94 3.61 0.65 -7.31
CA SER A 94 3.01 -0.66 -7.54
C SER A 94 1.49 -0.58 -7.33
N PRO A 95 0.74 -0.09 -8.33
CA PRO A 95 -0.69 0.19 -8.18
C PRO A 95 -1.48 -1.07 -7.86
N LEU A 96 -1.20 -2.20 -8.51
CA LEU A 96 -1.92 -3.46 -8.28
C LEU A 96 -1.76 -3.98 -6.85
N VAL A 97 -0.55 -3.89 -6.29
CA VAL A 97 -0.28 -4.33 -4.92
C VAL A 97 -1.03 -3.45 -3.91
N ILE A 98 -1.07 -2.14 -4.16
CA ILE A 98 -1.78 -1.18 -3.32
C ILE A 98 -3.30 -1.37 -3.41
N LEU A 99 -3.85 -1.55 -4.62
CA LEU A 99 -5.27 -1.83 -4.82
C LEU A 99 -5.69 -3.13 -4.10
N ALA A 100 -4.93 -4.21 -4.28
CA ALA A 100 -5.18 -5.48 -3.59
C ALA A 100 -5.11 -5.32 -2.07
N HIS A 101 -4.13 -4.56 -1.57
CA HIS A 101 -4.02 -4.24 -0.15
C HIS A 101 -5.27 -3.50 0.36
N HIS A 102 -5.73 -2.44 -0.31
CA HIS A 102 -6.93 -1.70 0.11
C HIS A 102 -8.20 -2.55 0.09
N VAL A 103 -8.36 -3.44 -0.90
CA VAL A 103 -9.50 -4.36 -0.93
C VAL A 103 -9.44 -5.32 0.25
N ILE A 104 -8.28 -5.94 0.51
CA ILE A 104 -8.11 -6.86 1.63
C ILE A 104 -8.34 -6.13 2.97
N THR A 105 -7.74 -4.95 3.18
CA THR A 105 -7.92 -4.20 4.43
C THR A 105 -9.34 -3.69 4.60
N ALA A 106 -10.02 -3.25 3.54
CA ALA A 106 -11.42 -2.83 3.58
C ALA A 106 -12.34 -3.98 4.00
N VAL A 107 -12.16 -5.18 3.43
CA VAL A 107 -12.89 -6.39 3.87
C VAL A 107 -12.51 -6.75 5.31
N TYR A 108 -11.24 -6.62 5.67
CA TYR A 108 -10.75 -6.94 7.00
C TYR A 108 -11.42 -6.08 8.10
N VAL A 109 -11.57 -4.77 7.87
CA VAL A 109 -12.19 -3.87 8.85
C VAL A 109 -13.71 -4.00 8.94
N LEU A 110 -14.37 -4.81 8.11
CA LEU A 110 -15.79 -5.13 8.30
C LEU A 110 -16.04 -5.94 9.59
N ILE A 111 -15.04 -6.69 10.06
CA ILE A 111 -15.16 -7.51 11.28
C ILE A 111 -15.49 -6.67 12.51
N PRO A 112 -14.68 -5.68 12.92
CA PRO A 112 -15.00 -4.85 14.09
C PRO A 112 -16.30 -4.05 13.93
N TYR A 113 -16.75 -3.76 12.71
CA TYR A 113 -18.04 -3.13 12.47
C TYR A 113 -19.22 -4.05 12.82
N HIS A 114 -19.14 -5.32 12.43
CA HIS A 114 -20.18 -6.32 12.74
C HIS A 114 -20.02 -6.96 14.13
N TYR A 115 -18.81 -6.91 14.70
CA TYR A 115 -18.45 -7.51 15.97
C TYR A 115 -17.74 -6.48 16.85
N PRO A 116 -18.48 -5.58 17.55
CA PRO A 116 -17.90 -4.47 18.29
C PRO A 116 -16.89 -4.86 19.37
N GLN A 117 -16.93 -6.10 19.87
CA GLN A 117 -15.91 -6.61 20.80
C GLN A 117 -14.49 -6.68 20.18
N TYR A 118 -14.37 -6.55 18.86
CA TYR A 118 -13.10 -6.55 18.11
C TYR A 118 -12.69 -5.18 17.57
N GLU A 119 -13.37 -4.09 17.95
CA GLU A 119 -12.99 -2.72 17.55
C GLU A 119 -11.52 -2.37 17.87
N TRP A 120 -11.02 -2.88 19.01
CA TRP A 120 -9.62 -2.73 19.39
C TRP A 120 -8.68 -3.34 18.35
N CYS A 121 -9.02 -4.48 17.74
CA CYS A 121 -8.19 -5.14 16.73
C CYS A 121 -7.89 -4.20 15.56
N MET A 122 -8.90 -3.51 15.04
CA MET A 122 -8.70 -2.53 13.96
C MET A 122 -7.80 -1.38 14.41
N SER A 123 -8.02 -0.85 15.60
CA SER A 123 -7.25 0.28 16.12
C SER A 123 -5.76 -0.05 16.24
N TYR A 124 -5.45 -1.24 16.73
CA TYR A 124 -4.07 -1.74 16.79
C TYR A 124 -3.48 -2.04 15.41
N CYS A 125 -4.23 -2.63 14.48
CA CYS A 125 -3.77 -2.78 13.10
C CYS A 125 -3.43 -1.41 12.46
N MET A 126 -4.31 -0.43 12.65
CA MET A 126 -4.17 0.90 12.05
C MET A 126 -3.00 1.71 12.63
N LEU A 127 -2.30 1.25 13.67
CA LEU A 127 -1.05 1.87 14.11
C LEU A 127 0.02 1.87 12.99
N VAL A 128 -0.02 0.92 12.05
CA VAL A 128 0.92 0.90 10.91
C VAL A 128 0.84 2.16 10.05
N GLU A 129 -0.31 2.84 10.06
CA GLU A 129 -0.52 4.06 9.28
C GLU A 129 0.30 5.24 9.81
N VAL A 130 0.80 5.17 11.05
CA VAL A 130 1.82 6.11 11.54
C VAL A 130 3.10 5.96 10.72
N ASN A 131 3.51 4.73 10.41
CA ASN A 131 4.67 4.48 9.57
C ASN A 131 4.43 4.88 8.11
N THR A 132 3.23 4.63 7.57
CA THR A 132 2.82 5.10 6.23
C THR A 132 2.87 6.62 6.15
N TRP A 133 2.33 7.31 7.15
CA TRP A 133 2.36 8.77 7.22
C TRP A 133 3.81 9.31 7.27
N LEU A 134 4.67 8.74 8.11
CA LEU A 134 6.09 9.11 8.19
C LEU A 134 6.84 8.87 6.87
N LEU A 135 6.51 7.79 6.14
CA LEU A 135 7.05 7.52 4.81
C LEU A 135 6.70 8.62 3.81
N ILE A 136 5.47 9.12 3.84
CA ILE A 136 5.02 10.19 2.95
C ILE A 136 5.65 11.52 3.40
N ALA A 137 5.58 11.83 4.69
CA ALA A 137 6.12 13.06 5.26
C ALA A 137 7.61 13.23 4.97
N LYS A 138 8.42 12.16 5.12
CA LYS A 138 9.86 12.24 4.83
C LYS A 138 10.15 12.48 3.34
N ARG A 139 9.28 12.02 2.42
CA ARG A 139 9.42 12.28 0.98
C ARG A 139 9.12 13.73 0.64
N THR A 140 8.18 14.35 1.35
CA THR A 140 7.74 15.73 1.11
C THR A 140 8.63 16.77 1.81
N MET A 141 9.03 16.53 3.07
CA MET A 141 9.67 17.56 3.93
C MET A 141 11.19 17.40 4.11
N ARG A 142 11.81 16.33 3.56
CA ARG A 142 13.28 16.05 3.61
C ARG A 142 13.95 16.30 4.98
N SER A 143 13.30 15.90 6.07
CA SER A 143 13.85 16.02 7.43
C SER A 143 14.56 14.73 7.89
N ARG A 144 15.73 14.87 8.53
CA ARG A 144 16.46 13.76 9.15
C ARG A 144 15.69 13.12 10.31
N VAL A 145 14.93 13.92 11.07
CA VAL A 145 14.10 13.41 12.16
C VAL A 145 13.01 12.50 11.62
N LEU A 146 12.31 12.92 10.55
CA LEU A 146 11.30 12.09 9.90
C LEU A 146 11.88 10.80 9.30
N GLU A 147 13.12 10.87 8.79
CA GLU A 147 13.84 9.70 8.30
C GLU A 147 14.11 8.68 9.42
N VAL A 148 14.65 9.12 10.54
CA VAL A 148 14.90 8.26 11.72
C VAL A 148 13.60 7.68 12.26
N LEU A 149 12.57 8.53 12.47
CA LEU A 149 11.26 8.09 12.95
C LEU A 149 10.62 7.07 12.03
N PHE A 150 10.72 7.26 10.71
CA PHE A 150 10.25 6.28 9.73
C PHE A 150 10.94 4.93 9.93
N TYR A 151 12.27 4.88 10.07
CA TYR A 151 12.97 3.61 10.21
C TYR A 151 12.70 2.91 11.54
N VAL A 152 12.65 3.68 12.64
CA VAL A 152 12.30 3.14 13.96
C VAL A 152 10.89 2.55 13.91
N THR A 153 9.90 3.31 13.44
CA THR A 153 8.52 2.82 13.33
C THR A 153 8.37 1.69 12.30
N TRP A 154 9.19 1.64 11.24
CA TRP A 154 9.19 0.54 10.28
C TRP A 154 9.55 -0.78 10.94
N VAL A 155 10.63 -0.78 11.73
CA VAL A 155 11.06 -1.98 12.45
C VAL A 155 10.02 -2.36 13.50
N LEU A 156 9.64 -1.43 14.37
CA LEU A 156 8.72 -1.71 15.46
C LEU A 156 7.35 -2.15 14.98
N LEU A 157 6.71 -1.39 14.08
CA LEU A 157 5.32 -1.63 13.70
C LEU A 157 5.18 -2.72 12.63
N ARG A 158 6.00 -2.68 11.57
CA ARG A 158 5.84 -3.62 10.43
C ARG A 158 6.53 -4.95 10.64
N ASN A 159 7.67 -4.99 11.34
CA ASN A 159 8.51 -6.19 11.43
C ASN A 159 8.45 -6.91 12.77
N ILE A 160 7.98 -6.25 13.84
CA ILE A 160 7.84 -6.87 15.16
C ILE A 160 6.36 -6.95 15.54
N TYR A 161 5.67 -5.80 15.52
CA TYR A 161 4.31 -5.70 16.02
C TYR A 161 3.28 -6.41 15.12
N TYR A 162 3.33 -6.20 13.80
CA TYR A 162 2.42 -6.85 12.85
C TYR A 162 2.46 -8.39 12.89
N PRO A 163 3.64 -9.03 12.90
CA PRO A 163 3.74 -10.47 13.12
C PRO A 163 3.19 -10.92 14.48
N TYR A 164 3.44 -10.14 15.54
CA TYR A 164 2.88 -10.42 16.86
C TYR A 164 1.33 -10.42 16.85
N LEU A 165 0.70 -9.51 16.10
CA LEU A 165 -0.76 -9.46 15.95
C LEU A 165 -1.34 -10.74 15.32
N ILE A 166 -0.59 -11.47 14.47
CA ILE A 166 -1.06 -12.77 13.94
C ILE A 166 -1.34 -13.73 15.09
N TRP A 167 -0.42 -13.81 16.06
CA TRP A 167 -0.58 -14.68 17.22
C TRP A 167 -1.75 -14.23 18.11
N VAL A 168 -1.91 -12.92 18.32
CA VAL A 168 -3.03 -12.36 19.08
C VAL A 168 -4.37 -12.72 18.43
N PHE A 169 -4.50 -12.50 17.12
CA PHE A 169 -5.74 -12.81 16.40
C PHE A 169 -6.01 -14.30 16.27
N TYR A 170 -4.96 -15.12 16.20
CA TYR A 170 -5.10 -16.56 16.30
C TYR A 170 -5.71 -16.98 17.65
N LYS A 171 -5.30 -16.34 18.76
CA LYS A 171 -5.89 -16.61 20.10
C LYS A 171 -7.36 -16.20 20.18
N GLU A 172 -7.73 -15.05 19.62
CA GLU A 172 -9.13 -14.62 19.56
C GLU A 172 -9.98 -15.57 18.71
N TRP A 173 -9.47 -16.01 17.54
CA TRP A 173 -10.14 -17.03 16.73
C TRP A 173 -10.30 -18.36 17.48
N GLN A 174 -9.30 -18.81 18.24
CA GLN A 174 -9.40 -20.02 19.07
C GLN A 174 -10.45 -19.89 20.18
N LYS A 175 -10.62 -18.69 20.74
CA LYS A 175 -11.64 -18.41 21.75
C LYS A 175 -13.04 -18.50 21.13
N GLU A 176 -13.27 -17.85 19.99
CA GLU A 176 -14.54 -17.91 19.28
C GLU A 176 -14.85 -19.31 18.74
N THR A 177 -13.84 -20.04 18.27
CA THR A 177 -13.98 -21.44 17.86
C THR A 177 -14.53 -22.30 18.99
N ARG A 178 -14.05 -22.09 20.22
CA ARG A 178 -14.55 -22.80 21.41
C ARG A 178 -15.97 -22.38 21.79
N ALA A 179 -16.31 -21.10 21.61
CA ALA A 179 -17.65 -20.58 21.90
C ALA A 179 -18.70 -21.07 20.89
N CYS A 180 -18.35 -21.08 19.59
CA CYS A 180 -19.25 -21.49 18.51
C CYS A 180 -19.29 -23.02 18.29
N GLY A 181 -18.32 -23.76 18.82
CA GLY A 181 -18.17 -25.21 18.57
C GLY A 181 -17.68 -25.56 17.16
N THR A 182 -17.22 -24.57 16.38
CA THR A 182 -16.72 -24.77 15.01
C THR A 182 -15.58 -23.79 14.68
N PRO A 183 -14.52 -24.23 13.96
CA PRO A 183 -13.45 -23.34 13.50
C PRO A 183 -13.91 -22.37 12.41
N TRP A 184 -15.05 -22.65 11.78
CA TRP A 184 -15.63 -21.88 10.68
C TRP A 184 -16.48 -20.72 11.22
N ASN A 185 -15.83 -19.77 11.87
CA ASN A 185 -16.43 -18.52 12.31
C ASN A 185 -15.78 -17.32 11.62
N PRO A 186 -16.45 -16.16 11.53
CA PRO A 186 -15.93 -14.99 10.81
C PRO A 186 -14.58 -14.48 11.32
N ILE A 187 -14.23 -14.73 12.59
CA ILE A 187 -12.96 -14.29 13.18
C ILE A 187 -11.76 -15.06 12.59
N LEU A 188 -11.96 -16.20 11.92
CA LEU A 188 -10.92 -16.90 11.14
C LEU A 188 -10.26 -15.99 10.11
N THR A 189 -11.01 -15.04 9.55
CA THR A 189 -10.46 -14.09 8.57
C THR A 189 -9.37 -13.20 9.16
N THR A 190 -9.39 -12.95 10.48
CA THR A 190 -8.42 -12.07 11.16
C THR A 190 -6.96 -12.58 11.07
N PRO A 191 -6.58 -13.80 11.53
CA PRO A 191 -5.21 -14.27 11.38
C PRO A 191 -4.82 -14.50 9.91
N VAL A 192 -5.76 -14.86 9.04
CA VAL A 192 -5.49 -15.09 7.61
C VAL A 192 -5.08 -13.79 6.92
N PHE A 193 -5.89 -12.72 7.06
CA PHE A 193 -5.58 -11.43 6.46
C PHE A 193 -4.38 -10.77 7.13
N GLN A 194 -4.23 -10.87 8.45
CA GLN A 194 -3.05 -10.37 9.14
C GLN A 194 -1.76 -11.05 8.67
N THR A 195 -1.80 -12.35 8.36
CA THR A 195 -0.68 -13.08 7.75
C THR A 195 -0.35 -12.55 6.36
N ALA A 196 -1.36 -12.34 5.51
CA ALA A 196 -1.16 -11.78 4.17
C ALA A 196 -0.55 -10.37 4.21
N LEU A 197 -1.07 -9.50 5.09
CA LEU A 197 -0.55 -8.14 5.29
C LEU A 197 0.87 -8.13 5.87
N THR A 198 1.18 -9.07 6.76
CA THR A 198 2.54 -9.25 7.28
C THR A 198 3.51 -9.73 6.21
N GLY A 199 3.08 -10.67 5.35
CA GLY A 199 3.87 -11.09 4.19
C GLY A 199 4.18 -9.93 3.24
N LEU A 200 3.20 -9.04 3.02
CA LEU A 200 3.39 -7.83 2.24
C LEU A 200 4.39 -6.85 2.89
N ASN A 201 4.36 -6.69 4.21
CA ASN A 201 5.35 -5.89 4.95
C ASN A 201 6.78 -6.43 4.78
N TYR A 202 6.96 -7.75 4.80
CA TYR A 202 8.27 -8.36 4.55
C TYR A 202 8.71 -8.20 3.09
N PHE A 203 7.80 -8.35 2.13
CA PHE A 203 8.10 -8.07 0.72
C PHE A 203 8.61 -6.63 0.52
N TRP A 204 7.98 -5.64 1.14
CA TRP A 204 8.45 -4.25 1.08
C TRP A 204 9.75 -4.03 1.85
N THR A 205 9.98 -4.76 2.94
CA THR A 205 11.24 -4.70 3.69
C THR A 205 12.39 -5.22 2.83
N LEU A 206 12.22 -6.36 2.16
CA LEU A 206 13.19 -6.87 1.19
C LEU A 206 13.44 -5.86 0.07
N SER A 207 12.37 -5.29 -0.49
CA SER A 207 12.45 -4.25 -1.54
C SER A 207 13.16 -2.97 -1.07
N LEU A 208 13.18 -2.68 0.23
CA LEU A 208 13.90 -1.55 0.80
C LEU A 208 15.40 -1.86 0.94
N LEU A 209 15.76 -3.09 1.30
CA LEU A 209 17.14 -3.55 1.47
C LEU A 209 17.86 -3.83 0.15
N THR A 210 17.14 -4.32 -0.87
CA THR A 210 17.74 -4.74 -2.15
C THR A 210 17.88 -3.62 -3.19
N LYS A 211 17.52 -2.37 -2.86
CA LYS A 211 17.65 -1.27 -3.82
C LYS A 211 19.11 -1.13 -4.27
N PRO A 212 19.42 -1.30 -5.58
CA PRO A 212 20.77 -1.15 -6.06
C PRO A 212 21.25 0.27 -5.75
N LYS A 213 22.42 0.36 -5.10
CA LYS A 213 23.10 1.65 -4.93
C LYS A 213 23.34 2.18 -6.34
N LYS A 214 22.83 3.38 -6.65
CA LYS A 214 23.19 4.05 -7.90
C LYS A 214 24.71 4.23 -7.89
N THR A 215 25.42 3.40 -8.64
CA THR A 215 26.85 3.60 -8.90
C THR A 215 26.95 4.95 -9.59
N LYS A 216 27.58 5.93 -8.93
CA LYS A 216 28.01 7.13 -9.62
C LYS A 216 29.05 6.66 -10.63
N LEU A 217 28.68 6.63 -11.91
CA LEU A 217 29.66 6.59 -12.99
C LEU A 217 30.45 7.89 -12.84
N LEU A 218 31.71 7.75 -12.39
CA LEU A 218 32.69 8.82 -12.30
C LEU A 218 33.20 9.15 -13.69
#